data_AF-A0A921B7K9-F1
#
_entry.id   AF-A0A921B7K9-F1
#
_cell.length_a   1.000
_cell.length_b   1.000
_cell.length_c   1.000
_cell.angle_alpha   90.00
_cell.angle_beta   90.00
_cell.angle_gamma   90.00
#
_symmetry.space_group_name_H-M   'P 1'
#
loop_
_entity.id
_entity.type
_entity.pdbx_description
1 polymer ?
#
loop_
_entity_poly.entity_id
_entity_poly.type
_entity_poly.pdbx_seq_one_letter_code
_entity_poly.pdbx_strand_id
1 'polypeptide(L)'
;MKNLSKILLFSLVSNFTCLSAEEDMKTWFGDPDLQGVWTNASLTTLERPDEYESLLVTEEEANRAATFSAEFTDAIDNPYEEGETPKAGENVGGYNTAWMDPGTKTI
;
A
#
# COMPACT_ATOMS: atom_id res chain seq x y z
N MET A 1 5.96 30.39 47.72
CA MET A 1 6.04 28.94 48.01
C MET A 1 4.73 28.15 47.76
N LYS A 2 3.64 28.73 47.23
CA LYS A 2 2.39 27.98 46.92
C LYS A 2 2.27 27.48 45.48
N ASN A 3 3.14 27.92 44.57
CA ASN A 3 3.08 27.56 43.15
C ASN A 3 4.08 26.48 42.72
N LEU A 4 5.01 26.10 43.61
CA LEU A 4 6.05 25.11 43.31
C LEU A 4 5.54 23.67 43.46
N SER A 5 4.53 23.45 44.31
CA SER A 5 3.92 22.13 44.54
C SER A 5 3.01 21.67 43.38
N LYS A 6 2.43 22.60 42.60
CA LYS A 6 1.61 22.26 41.43
C LYS A 6 2.43 21.86 40.21
N ILE A 7 3.68 22.34 40.13
CA ILE A 7 4.59 22.00 39.02
C ILE A 7 5.18 20.60 39.21
N LEU A 8 5.43 20.17 40.46
CA LEU A 8 5.94 18.82 40.72
C LEU A 8 4.90 17.72 40.45
N LEU A 9 3.60 17.99 40.59
CA LEU A 9 2.56 16.98 40.41
C LEU A 9 2.23 16.69 38.93
N PHE A 10 2.63 17.58 38.00
CA PHE A 10 2.40 17.39 36.57
C PHE A 10 3.51 16.56 35.89
N SER A 11 4.59 16.25 36.61
CA SER A 11 5.77 15.55 36.09
C SER A 11 5.74 14.03 36.30
N LEU A 12 4.69 13.46 36.92
CA LEU A 12 4.67 12.05 37.34
C LEU A 12 3.89 11.10 36.40
N VAL A 13 3.46 11.55 35.22
CA VAL A 13 2.78 10.70 34.23
C VAL A 13 3.45 10.84 32.87
N SER A 14 4.75 10.57 32.80
CA SER A 14 5.45 10.45 31.53
C SER A 14 6.49 9.36 31.63
N ASN A 15 6.02 8.11 31.71
CA ASN A 15 6.79 6.90 31.41
C ASN A 15 5.81 5.73 31.22
N PHE A 16 4.94 5.82 30.20
CA PHE A 16 4.60 4.61 29.48
C PHE A 16 5.66 4.48 28.39
N THR A 17 6.76 3.83 28.73
CA THR A 17 7.61 3.23 27.70
C THR A 17 6.74 2.21 26.99
N CYS A 18 6.32 2.55 25.77
CA CYS A 18 5.90 1.57 24.80
C CYS A 18 7.13 0.71 24.51
N LEU A 19 7.29 -0.38 25.26
CA LEU A 19 8.18 -1.45 24.85
C LEU A 19 7.49 -2.10 23.66
N SER A 20 7.77 -1.59 22.46
CA SER A 20 7.52 -2.36 21.25
C SER A 20 8.33 -3.64 21.44
N ALA A 21 7.65 -4.77 21.58
CA ALA A 21 8.32 -6.05 21.51
C ALA A 21 8.88 -6.12 20.09
N GLU A 22 10.18 -5.89 19.95
CA GLU A 22 10.93 -6.31 18.78
C GLU A 22 10.81 -7.83 18.80
N GLU A 23 9.79 -8.37 18.11
CA GLU A 23 9.77 -9.79 17.82
C GLU A 23 11.08 -10.05 17.10
N ASP A 24 11.98 -10.79 17.75
CA ASP A 24 13.25 -11.19 17.18
C ASP A 24 12.85 -11.94 15.90
N MET A 25 12.98 -11.28 14.73
CA MET A 25 12.60 -11.81 13.41
C MET A 25 13.58 -12.90 13.03
N LYS A 26 13.63 -13.95 13.86
CA LYS A 26 14.53 -15.07 13.78
C LYS A 26 13.73 -16.33 14.02
N THR A 27 14.06 -17.34 13.23
CA THR A 27 13.62 -18.71 13.41
C THR A 27 14.10 -19.27 14.76
N TRP A 28 13.52 -20.40 15.18
CA TRP A 28 13.93 -21.09 16.41
C TRP A 28 15.40 -21.56 16.42
N PHE A 29 16.07 -21.54 15.27
CA PHE A 29 17.50 -21.86 15.10
C PHE A 29 18.38 -20.62 14.84
N GLY A 30 17.84 -19.40 14.94
CA GLY A 30 18.60 -18.15 14.98
C GLY A 30 18.82 -17.44 13.65
N ASP A 31 18.36 -17.99 12.53
CA ASP A 31 18.40 -17.33 11.21
C ASP A 31 17.23 -16.35 11.03
N PRO A 32 17.32 -15.31 10.19
CA PRO A 32 16.20 -14.40 9.91
C PRO A 32 14.92 -15.15 9.52
N ASP A 33 13.80 -14.79 10.13
CA ASP A 33 12.50 -15.34 9.77
C ASP A 33 11.96 -14.62 8.53
N LEU A 34 11.98 -15.32 7.39
CA LEU A 34 11.44 -14.85 6.12
C LEU A 34 10.02 -15.39 5.86
N GLN A 35 9.33 -15.91 6.87
CA GLN A 35 7.92 -16.30 6.74
C GLN A 35 7.02 -15.06 6.65
N GLY A 36 5.80 -15.27 6.16
CA GLY A 36 4.81 -14.21 5.99
C GLY A 36 4.21 -14.18 4.58
N VAL A 37 3.43 -13.14 4.32
CA VAL A 37 2.85 -12.87 3.00
C VAL A 37 3.80 -11.96 2.25
N TRP A 38 4.31 -12.45 1.13
CA TRP A 38 5.18 -11.69 0.23
C TRP A 38 4.44 -11.40 -1.06
N THR A 39 4.64 -10.20 -1.60
CA THR A 39 4.22 -9.84 -2.96
C THR A 39 5.37 -9.13 -3.65
N ASN A 40 5.55 -9.40 -4.94
CA ASN A 40 6.44 -8.67 -5.82
C ASN A 40 5.68 -7.68 -6.72
N ALA A 41 4.38 -7.49 -6.48
CA ALA A 41 3.53 -6.65 -7.29
C ALA A 41 3.89 -5.17 -7.11
N SER A 42 4.18 -4.51 -8.23
CA SER A 42 4.51 -3.08 -8.27
C SER A 42 4.05 -2.50 -9.60
N LEU A 43 3.65 -1.22 -9.54
CA LEU A 43 3.37 -0.43 -10.74
C LEU A 43 4.64 -0.07 -11.53
N THR A 44 5.82 -0.27 -10.94
CA THR A 44 7.09 -0.02 -11.63
C THR A 44 7.34 -1.12 -12.67
N THR A 45 7.33 -0.73 -13.93
CA THR A 45 7.60 -1.60 -15.07
C THR A 45 9.10 -1.89 -15.24
N LEU A 46 9.43 -2.93 -16.03
CA LEU A 46 10.82 -3.28 -16.34
C LEU A 46 11.54 -2.20 -17.15
N GLU A 47 10.79 -1.58 -18.06
CA GLU A 47 11.27 -0.49 -18.90
C GLU A 47 10.62 0.81 -18.44
N ARG A 48 11.34 1.91 -18.58
CA ARG A 48 10.83 3.24 -18.28
C ARG A 48 9.75 3.62 -19.30
N PRO A 49 8.52 3.95 -18.86
CA PRO A 49 7.51 4.48 -19.76
C PRO A 49 7.93 5.84 -20.34
N ASP A 50 7.59 6.09 -21.60
CA ASP A 50 7.97 7.31 -22.34
C ASP A 50 7.46 8.59 -21.67
N GLU A 51 6.42 8.51 -20.84
CA GLU A 51 5.86 9.66 -20.13
C GLU A 51 6.77 10.17 -18.99
N TYR A 52 7.76 9.36 -18.55
CA TYR A 52 8.67 9.69 -17.46
C TYR A 52 10.07 10.09 -17.96
N GLU A 53 10.21 11.37 -18.32
CA GLU A 53 11.47 11.93 -18.85
C GLU A 53 12.59 12.02 -17.79
N SER A 54 12.24 12.26 -16.53
CA SER A 54 13.21 12.44 -15.44
C SER A 54 13.70 11.10 -14.88
N LEU A 55 14.98 11.03 -14.48
CA LEU A 55 15.53 9.82 -13.87
C LEU A 55 14.79 9.39 -12.59
N LEU A 56 14.31 10.38 -11.83
CA LEU A 56 13.56 10.20 -10.60
C LEU A 56 12.10 10.56 -10.85
N VAL A 57 11.21 9.66 -10.47
CA VAL A 57 9.77 9.90 -10.41
C VAL A 57 9.49 10.61 -9.09
N THR A 58 8.79 11.74 -9.15
CA THR A 58 8.39 12.46 -7.94
C THR A 58 7.26 11.74 -7.21
N GLU A 59 7.09 12.02 -5.92
CA GLU A 59 5.98 11.45 -5.15
C GLU A 59 4.61 11.82 -5.75
N GLU A 60 4.46 13.02 -6.29
CA GLU A 60 3.22 13.44 -6.96
C GLU A 60 2.93 12.59 -8.21
N GLU A 61 3.94 12.36 -9.03
CA GLU A 61 3.82 11.54 -10.24
C GLU A 61 3.53 10.06 -9.92
N ALA A 62 4.20 9.52 -8.89
CA ALA A 62 3.95 8.16 -8.40
C ALA A 62 2.52 8.00 -7.88
N ASN A 63 2.03 8.98 -7.11
CA ASN A 63 0.64 8.99 -6.63
C ASN A 63 -0.36 9.12 -7.78
N ARG A 64 -0.07 9.94 -8.79
CA ARG A 64 -0.91 10.07 -9.98
C ARG A 64 -1.02 8.74 -10.73
N ALA A 65 0.09 8.01 -10.88
CA ALA A 65 0.12 6.69 -11.49
C ALA A 65 -0.70 5.67 -10.69
N ALA A 66 -0.58 5.69 -9.36
CA ALA A 66 -1.35 4.81 -8.48
C ALA A 66 -2.86 5.08 -8.57
N THR A 67 -3.27 6.36 -8.58
CA THR A 67 -4.68 6.75 -8.77
C THR A 67 -5.19 6.28 -10.12
N PHE A 68 -4.45 6.55 -11.20
CA PHE A 68 -4.83 6.11 -12.54
C PHE A 68 -4.98 4.59 -12.63
N SER A 69 -4.03 3.84 -12.06
CA SER A 69 -4.10 2.37 -12.04
C SER A 69 -5.31 1.86 -11.27
N ALA A 70 -5.64 2.48 -10.14
CA ALA A 70 -6.81 2.10 -9.35
C ALA A 70 -8.12 2.37 -10.10
N GLU A 71 -8.26 3.56 -10.72
CA GLU A 71 -9.42 3.93 -11.54
C GLU A 71 -9.58 3.00 -12.74
N PHE A 72 -8.47 2.67 -13.42
CA PHE A 72 -8.49 1.74 -14.55
C PHE A 72 -8.94 0.34 -14.10
N THR A 73 -8.39 -0.15 -12.99
CA THR A 73 -8.71 -1.46 -12.41
C THR A 73 -10.19 -1.56 -12.08
N ASP A 74 -10.75 -0.55 -11.42
CA ASP A 74 -12.17 -0.52 -11.06
C ASP A 74 -13.07 -0.50 -12.30
N ALA A 75 -12.73 0.31 -13.31
CA ALA A 75 -13.50 0.41 -14.55
C ALA A 75 -13.56 -0.91 -15.34
N ILE A 76 -12.47 -1.70 -15.33
CA ILE A 76 -12.44 -2.98 -16.05
C ILE A 76 -13.05 -4.14 -15.26
N ASP A 77 -12.99 -4.11 -13.93
CA ASP A 77 -13.63 -5.13 -13.09
C ASP A 77 -15.13 -4.90 -12.94
N ASN A 78 -15.58 -3.65 -13.01
CA ASN A 78 -16.99 -3.25 -12.88
C ASN A 78 -17.49 -2.50 -14.14
N PRO A 79 -17.48 -3.13 -15.33
CA PRO A 79 -17.76 -2.44 -16.60
C PRO A 79 -19.25 -2.13 -16.86
N TYR A 80 -20.16 -2.58 -16.00
CA TYR A 80 -21.60 -2.44 -16.17
C TYR A 80 -22.19 -1.55 -15.07
N GLU A 81 -23.12 -0.67 -15.43
CA GLU A 81 -23.89 0.08 -14.44
C GLU A 81 -24.89 -0.81 -13.69
N GLU A 82 -25.43 -0.31 -12.57
CA GLU A 82 -26.40 -1.08 -11.78
C GLU A 82 -27.65 -1.42 -12.61
N GLY A 83 -27.92 -2.71 -12.78
CA GLY A 83 -29.04 -3.23 -13.56
C GLY A 83 -28.72 -3.52 -15.03
N GLU A 84 -27.52 -3.18 -15.50
CA GLU A 84 -27.05 -3.62 -16.80
C GLU A 84 -26.54 -5.07 -16.76
N THR A 85 -26.66 -5.77 -17.88
CA THR A 85 -26.16 -7.14 -18.04
C THR A 85 -25.46 -7.30 -19.39
N PRO A 86 -24.45 -8.19 -19.48
CA PRO A 86 -23.81 -8.49 -20.75
C PRO A 86 -24.82 -8.90 -21.83
N LYS A 87 -24.72 -8.32 -23.02
CA LYS A 87 -25.54 -8.72 -24.16
C LYS A 87 -24.97 -9.96 -24.84
N ALA A 88 -25.87 -10.83 -25.31
CA ALA A 88 -25.46 -12.03 -26.03
C ALA A 88 -24.72 -11.68 -27.33
N GLY A 89 -23.54 -12.30 -27.53
CA GLY A 89 -22.72 -12.11 -28.72
C GLY A 89 -21.73 -10.94 -28.65
N GLU A 90 -21.70 -10.19 -27.54
CA GLU A 90 -20.69 -9.16 -27.30
C GLU A 90 -19.43 -9.73 -26.63
N ASN A 91 -18.38 -8.92 -26.57
CA ASN A 91 -17.15 -9.27 -25.88
C ASN A 91 -17.42 -9.45 -24.38
N VAL A 92 -17.02 -10.60 -23.83
CA VAL A 92 -17.22 -10.95 -22.42
C VAL A 92 -16.18 -10.32 -21.49
N GLY A 93 -15.21 -9.58 -22.03
CA GLY A 93 -14.14 -8.94 -21.28
C GLY A 93 -12.94 -9.85 -21.02
N GLY A 94 -12.03 -9.37 -20.17
CA GLY A 94 -10.87 -10.11 -19.70
C GLY A 94 -11.13 -10.88 -18.40
N TYR A 95 -10.06 -11.46 -17.84
CA TYR A 95 -10.10 -11.98 -16.47
C TYR A 95 -10.23 -10.85 -15.46
N ASN A 96 -10.83 -11.16 -14.31
CA ASN A 96 -10.89 -10.24 -13.18
C ASN A 96 -9.47 -9.86 -12.72
N THR A 97 -9.28 -8.58 -12.38
CA THR A 97 -7.98 -7.99 -12.06
C THR A 97 -7.34 -8.56 -10.80
N ALA A 98 -8.12 -9.15 -9.89
CA ALA A 98 -7.61 -9.81 -8.70
C ALA A 98 -6.63 -10.94 -9.00
N TRP A 99 -6.71 -11.55 -10.19
CA TRP A 99 -5.78 -12.60 -10.64
C TRP A 99 -4.55 -12.07 -11.40
N MET A 100 -4.54 -10.79 -11.74
CA MET A 100 -3.43 -10.13 -12.44
C MET A 100 -2.45 -9.47 -11.46
N ASP A 101 -2.92 -9.04 -10.27
CA ASP A 101 -2.17 -8.33 -9.24
C ASP A 101 -1.15 -7.32 -9.80
N PRO A 102 -1.62 -6.21 -10.42
CA PRO A 102 -0.72 -5.20 -11.00
C PRO A 102 0.07 -4.43 -9.92
N GLY A 103 -0.21 -4.65 -8.64
CA GLY A 103 0.29 -3.83 -7.54
C GLY A 103 -0.48 -2.52 -7.40
N THR A 104 -0.15 -1.75 -6.36
CA THR A 104 -0.84 -0.48 -6.03
C THR A 104 0.11 0.69 -5.88
N LYS A 105 1.42 0.44 -5.94
CA LYS A 105 2.47 1.42 -5.67
C LYS A 105 3.69 1.18 -6.56
N THR A 106 4.39 2.26 -6.88
CA THR A 106 5.75 2.19 -7.43
C THR A 106 6.75 1.85 -6.32
N ILE A 107 7.82 1.17 -6.67
CA ILE A 107 9.00 0.96 -5.81
C ILE A 107 9.98 2.13 -5.87
#